data_AF-D8F908-F1
#
_entry.id   AF-D8F908-F1
#
_cell.length_a   1.000
_cell.length_b   1.000
_cell.length_c   1.000
_cell.angle_alpha   90.00
_cell.angle_beta   90.00
_cell.angle_gamma   90.00
#
_symmetry.space_group_name_H-M   'P 1'
#
loop_
_entity.id
_entity.type
_entity.pdbx_description
1 polymer ?
#
loop_
_entity_poly.entity_id
_entity_poly.type
_entity_poly.pdbx_seq_one_letter_code
_entity_poly.pdbx_strand_id
1 'polypeptide(L)'
;MVVYTLCRGLNMIRTQIYLTEHQRNELAIMAKSLGKKQSELIREAIDRLIDQAGKTHRKQVLQKAAGIWSNRTDLPDFETIRSEWNRGL
;
A
#
# COMPACT_ATOMS: atom_id res chain seq x y z
N MET A 1 23.85 2.86 -11.86
CA MET A 1 22.71 3.79 -11.97
C MET A 1 21.48 3.06 -11.43
N VAL A 2 21.25 3.14 -10.12
CA VAL A 2 19.99 2.69 -9.49
C VAL A 2 19.41 3.95 -8.86
N VAL A 3 18.28 4.37 -9.39
CA VAL A 3 17.64 5.66 -9.13
C VAL A 3 17.04 5.62 -7.72
N TYR A 4 17.82 6.01 -6.71
CA TYR A 4 17.30 6.34 -5.37
C TYR A 4 16.74 7.75 -5.39
N THR A 5 15.68 8.00 -6.17
CA THR A 5 15.04 9.32 -6.14
C THR A 5 13.81 9.27 -5.25
N LEU A 6 13.84 10.15 -4.24
CA LEU A 6 12.76 10.55 -3.33
C LEU A 6 12.34 9.55 -2.25
N CYS A 7 12.99 9.63 -1.08
CA CYS A 7 12.24 9.54 0.17
C CYS A 7 12.89 10.41 1.25
N ARG A 8 12.13 11.40 1.72
CA ARG A 8 12.39 12.20 2.91
C ARG A 8 12.70 11.26 4.09
N GLY A 9 13.88 11.39 4.70
CA GLY A 9 14.17 10.96 6.08
C GLY A 9 13.83 9.53 6.49
N LEU A 10 14.16 8.49 5.70
CA LEU A 10 14.00 7.10 6.13
C LEU A 10 15.23 6.62 6.90
N ASN A 11 15.14 6.62 8.23
CA ASN A 11 16.13 5.96 9.07
C ASN A 11 15.88 4.45 9.05
N MET A 12 16.73 3.67 8.38
CA MET A 12 16.57 2.22 8.31
C MET A 12 16.83 1.59 9.68
N ILE A 13 15.83 0.91 10.25
CA ILE A 13 15.98 0.19 11.51
C ILE A 13 16.35 -1.27 11.20
N ARG A 14 17.43 -1.78 11.82
CA ARG A 14 17.80 -3.19 11.70
C ARG A 14 16.83 -4.04 12.53
N THR A 15 16.09 -4.91 11.85
CA THR A 15 15.18 -5.86 12.49
C THR A 15 15.66 -7.29 12.25
N GLN A 16 15.68 -8.09 13.31
CA GLN A 16 15.91 -9.53 13.20
C GLN A 16 14.58 -10.24 13.02
N ILE A 17 14.50 -11.12 12.02
CA ILE A 17 13.32 -11.96 11.74
C ILE A 17 13.74 -13.42 11.78
N TYR A 18 12.88 -14.27 12.33
CA TYR A 18 13.07 -15.71 12.30
C TYR A 18 12.38 -16.27 11.06
N LEU A 19 13.13 -17.04 10.28
CA LEU A 19 12.62 -17.75 9.10
C LEU A 19 12.91 -19.23 9.29
N THR A 20 12.06 -20.07 8.73
CA THR A 20 12.40 -21.48 8.58
C THR A 20 13.58 -21.63 7.61
N GLU A 21 14.28 -22.75 7.70
CA GLU A 21 15.38 -23.05 6.78
C GLU A 21 14.89 -23.06 5.32
N HIS A 22 13.72 -23.64 5.07
CA HIS A 22 13.09 -23.63 3.76
C HIS A 22 12.83 -22.20 3.25
N GLN A 23 12.22 -21.33 4.06
CA GLN A 23 11.97 -19.94 3.67
C GLN A 23 13.26 -19.18 3.35
N ARG A 24 14.32 -19.39 4.14
CA ARG A 24 15.63 -18.77 3.90
C ARG A 24 16.23 -19.24 2.58
N ASN A 25 16.12 -20.53 2.27
CA ASN A 25 16.65 -21.12 1.03
C ASN A 25 15.89 -20.59 -0.19
N GLU A 26 14.56 -20.58 -0.14
CA GLU A 26 13.74 -19.99 -1.21
C GLU A 26 14.04 -18.51 -1.42
N LEU A 27 14.20 -17.75 -0.33
CA LEU A 27 14.57 -16.34 -0.42
C LEU A 27 15.95 -16.14 -1.06
N ALA A 28 16.92 -17.00 -0.76
CA ALA A 28 18.25 -16.96 -1.39
C ALA A 28 18.19 -17.27 -2.88
N ILE A 29 17.38 -18.26 -3.28
CA ILE A 29 17.18 -18.62 -4.69
C ILE A 29 16.55 -17.46 -5.46
N MET A 30 15.48 -16.85 -4.91
CA MET A 30 14.81 -15.69 -5.50
C MET A 30 15.73 -14.46 -5.58
N ALA A 31 16.52 -14.20 -4.53
CA ALA A 31 17.49 -13.10 -4.52
C ALA A 31 18.51 -13.27 -5.64
N LYS A 32 19.04 -14.49 -5.82
CA LYS A 32 20.00 -14.80 -6.87
C LYS A 32 19.39 -14.66 -8.27
N SER A 33 18.18 -15.19 -8.49
CA SER A 33 17.53 -15.12 -9.80
C SER A 33 17.18 -13.68 -10.20
N LEU A 34 16.86 -12.82 -9.24
CA LEU A 34 16.50 -11.42 -9.46
C LEU A 34 17.71 -10.47 -9.39
N GLY A 35 18.91 -10.95 -9.05
CA GLY A 35 20.10 -10.11 -8.86
C GLY A 35 19.98 -9.12 -7.69
N LYS A 36 19.16 -9.44 -6.69
CA LYS A 36 18.86 -8.56 -5.53
C LYS A 36 19.46 -9.10 -4.24
N LYS A 37 19.54 -8.25 -3.21
CA LYS A 37 19.86 -8.71 -1.84
C LYS A 37 18.61 -9.31 -1.18
N GLN A 38 18.76 -10.32 -0.33
CA GLN A 38 17.64 -10.88 0.44
C GLN A 38 16.90 -9.82 1.26
N SER A 39 17.63 -8.89 1.89
CA SER A 39 17.05 -7.77 2.64
C SER A 39 16.29 -6.77 1.79
N GLU A 40 16.55 -6.72 0.49
CA GLU A 40 15.80 -5.90 -0.47
C GLU A 40 14.49 -6.58 -0.84
N LEU A 41 14.52 -7.88 -1.13
CA LEU A 41 13.31 -8.66 -1.37
C LEU A 41 12.36 -8.67 -0.16
N ILE A 42 12.89 -8.82 1.06
CA ILE A 42 12.08 -8.76 2.28
C ILE A 42 11.39 -7.40 2.40
N ARG A 43 12.12 -6.30 2.19
CA ARG A 43 11.54 -4.96 2.27
C ARG A 43 10.46 -4.75 1.20
N GLU A 44 10.74 -5.11 -0.05
CA GLU A 44 9.75 -5.00 -1.14
C GLU A 44 8.49 -5.83 -0.87
N ALA A 45 8.63 -7.03 -0.30
CA ALA A 45 7.49 -7.85 0.07
C ALA A 45 6.66 -7.21 1.18
N ILE A 46 7.32 -6.63 2.20
CA ILE A 46 6.66 -5.91 3.29
C ILE A 46 5.97 -4.65 2.77
N ASP A 47 6.63 -3.85 1.93
CA ASP A 47 6.07 -2.64 1.33
C ASP A 47 4.79 -2.96 0.54
N ARG A 48 4.85 -4.02 -0.29
CA ARG A 48 3.67 -4.49 -1.04
C ARG A 48 2.53 -4.94 -0.13
N LEU A 49 2.85 -5.63 0.97
CA LEU A 49 1.86 -6.08 1.94
C LEU A 49 1.20 -4.89 2.66
N ILE A 50 1.99 -3.89 3.07
CA ILE A 50 1.49 -2.67 3.70
C ILE A 50 0.58 -1.90 2.72
N ASP A 51 0.99 -1.75 1.48
CA ASP A 51 0.20 -1.07 0.45
C ASP A 51 -1.14 -1.78 0.19
N GLN A 52 -1.12 -3.11 0.12
CA GLN A 52 -2.33 -3.93 -0.05
C GLN A 52 -3.27 -3.82 1.15
N ALA A 53 -2.71 -3.87 2.37
CA ALA A 53 -3.48 -3.71 3.60
C ALA A 53 -4.11 -2.30 3.68
N GLY A 54 -3.35 -1.24 3.36
CA GLY A 54 -3.83 0.14 3.35
C GLY A 54 -4.95 0.38 2.34
N LYS A 55 -4.84 -0.17 1.13
CA LYS A 55 -5.92 -0.12 0.11
C LYS A 55 -7.19 -0.82 0.58
N THR A 56 -7.04 -2.00 1.18
CA THR A 56 -8.16 -2.77 1.73
C THR A 56 -8.83 -2.02 2.87
N HIS A 57 -8.05 -1.44 3.78
CA HIS A 57 -8.54 -0.65 4.89
C HIS A 57 -9.30 0.60 4.40
N ARG A 58 -8.73 1.35 3.46
CA ARG A 58 -9.40 2.51 2.85
C ARG A 58 -10.73 2.12 2.20
N LYS A 59 -10.76 1.00 1.46
CA LYS A 59 -12.00 0.47 0.86
C LYS A 59 -13.05 0.14 1.92
N GLN A 60 -12.66 -0.52 3.01
CA GLN A 60 -13.56 -0.87 4.11
C GLN A 60 -14.10 0.37 4.84
N VAL A 61 -13.25 1.38 5.09
CA VAL A 61 -13.68 2.65 5.70
C VAL A 61 -14.66 3.39 4.80
N LEU A 62 -14.37 3.49 3.49
CA LEU A 62 -15.28 4.11 2.53
C LEU A 62 -16.62 3.37 2.43
N GLN A 63 -16.62 2.03 2.44
CA GLN A 63 -17.87 1.25 2.46
C GLN A 63 -18.69 1.48 3.73
N LYS A 64 -18.04 1.52 4.89
CA LYS A 64 -18.72 1.85 6.16
C LYS A 64 -19.27 3.28 6.15
N ALA A 65 -18.50 4.24 5.66
CA ALA A 65 -18.92 5.64 5.55
C ALA A 65 -20.07 5.84 4.55
N ALA A 66 -20.04 5.14 3.40
CA ALA A 66 -21.12 5.15 2.43
C ALA A 66 -22.46 4.71 3.06
N GLY A 67 -22.43 3.68 3.91
CA GLY A 67 -23.63 3.24 4.65
C GLY A 67 -24.18 4.28 5.64
N ILE A 68 -23.32 5.15 6.19
CA ILE A 68 -23.75 6.21 7.12
C ILE A 68 -24.51 7.32 6.39
N TRP A 69 -24.17 7.60 5.14
CA TRP A 69 -24.74 8.72 4.39
C TRP A 69 -25.93 8.30 3.51
N SER A 70 -26.08 7.00 3.23
CA SER A 70 -27.14 6.45 2.37
C SER A 70 -28.57 6.60 2.93
N ASN A 71 -28.74 6.74 4.24
CA ASN A 71 -30.06 6.82 4.90
C ASN A 71 -30.42 8.24 5.36
N ARG A 72 -29.63 9.24 4.96
CA ARG A 72 -29.88 10.64 5.31
C ARG A 72 -30.71 11.29 4.21
N THR A 73 -31.92 11.70 4.57
CA THR A 73 -32.87 12.39 3.67
C THR A 73 -32.69 13.92 3.68
N ASP A 74 -31.80 14.42 4.53
CA ASP A 74 -31.50 15.85 4.72
C ASP A 74 -30.31 16.36 3.88
N LEU A 75 -29.73 15.48 3.05
CA LEU A 75 -28.55 15.80 2.25
C LEU A 75 -28.94 16.34 0.86
N PRO A 76 -28.19 17.33 0.33
CA PRO A 76 -28.44 17.88 -0.99
C PRO A 76 -28.16 16.86 -2.10
N ASP A 77 -28.71 17.08 -3.29
CA ASP A 77 -28.46 16.23 -4.44
C ASP A 77 -26.97 16.19 -4.80
N PHE A 78 -26.36 15.03 -4.56
CA PHE A 78 -24.94 14.80 -4.78
C PHE A 78 -24.56 14.79 -6.27
N GLU A 79 -25.49 14.49 -7.18
CA GLU A 79 -25.20 14.57 -8.62
C GLU A 79 -24.96 16.02 -9.05
N THR A 80 -25.79 16.95 -8.58
CA THR A 80 -25.64 18.38 -8.84
C THR A 80 -24.28 18.88 -8.34
N ILE A 81 -23.92 18.61 -7.08
CA ILE A 81 -22.63 19.04 -6.50
C ILE A 81 -21.43 18.41 -7.24
N ARG A 82 -21.54 17.13 -7.65
CA ARG A 82 -20.48 16.43 -8.37
C ARG A 82 -20.29 16.97 -9.79
N SER A 83 -21.37 17.41 -10.44
CA SER A 83 -21.34 18.00 -11.77
C SER A 83 -20.65 19.38 -11.77
N GLU A 84 -20.79 20.17 -10.70
CA GLU A 84 -20.14 21.48 -10.55
C GLU A 84 -18.61 21.39 -10.43
N TRP A 85 -18.11 20.26 -9.89
CA TRP A 85 -16.69 20.00 -9.72
C TRP A 85 -16.04 19.36 -10.95
N ASN A 86 -16.86 18.81 -11.86
CA ASN A 86 -16.42 18.22 -13.13
C ASN A 86 -16.26 19.27 -14.25
N ARG A 87 -15.99 20.52 -13.85
CA ARG A 87 -15.59 21.58 -14.78
C ARG A 87 -14.14 21.32 -15.17
N GLY A 88 -13.97 20.55 -16.25
CA GLY A 88 -12.70 20.38 -16.91
C GLY A 88 -12.11 21.73 -17.30
N LEU A 89 -10.90 22.00 -16.80
CA LEU A 89 -9.86 22.72 -17.51
C LEU A 89 -8.81 21.70 -17.95
#